data_AF-A0A7W7ZJA5-F1
#
_entry.id   AF-A0A7W7ZJA5-F1
#
_cell.length_a   1.000
_cell.length_b   1.000
_cell.length_c   1.000
_cell.angle_alpha   90.00
_cell.angle_beta   90.00
_cell.angle_gamma   90.00
#
_symmetry.space_group_name_H-M   'P 1'
#
loop_
_entity.id
_entity.type
_entity.pdbx_description
1 polymer ?
#
loop_
_entity_poly.entity_id
_entity_poly.type
_entity_poly.pdbx_seq_one_letter_code
_entity_poly.pdbx_strand_id
1 'polypeptide(L)'
;MEEFVSAMYDGETVPQEAAEHVTQCGECQQLFRSFVEMGAELRRFGSLESAEQLPERTWERQGRTITGLWEKGWQSMRIPRFAFAALVMLVVAVGSRLALVEVRAHEDGPVLLLKIKFGDGNEARCPLSSMDQRIQRCGGVSAAAGGNLSYVVHFLKKNGDRALLSLRSQSGQQTVSTDDKQAETMPETQLWVSSEEATDTLLGGVAKVRLTAQWTDHIPVLMGSNEYLDPSAHELRLTSPLLLKNNQVVGDMEGATALADEPNEAVYLYIPGEGRFVMSLNSIDGAVAGKIEINRISFTSDGHQYVVVTGAPVARGEAIWVKREAAYKPPSGLSTAFLGAAPVSSLGIGQ
;
A
#
# COMPACT_ATOMS: atom_id res chain seq x y z
N MET A 1 -30.58 19.20 4.51
CA MET A 1 -29.83 19.62 3.30
C MET A 1 -28.34 19.54 3.56
N GLU A 2 -27.85 20.06 4.69
CA GLU A 2 -26.47 19.88 5.17
C GLU A 2 -25.98 18.41 5.16
N GLU A 3 -26.80 17.46 5.63
CA GLU A 3 -26.52 16.02 5.57
C GLU A 3 -26.26 15.51 4.14
N PHE A 4 -27.01 16.00 3.14
CA PHE A 4 -26.79 15.63 1.73
C PHE A 4 -25.56 16.30 1.14
N VAL A 5 -25.18 17.49 1.61
CA VAL A 5 -23.94 18.15 1.22
C VAL A 5 -22.72 17.40 1.76
N SER A 6 -22.78 16.94 3.02
CA SER A 6 -21.75 16.08 3.62
C SER A 6 -21.64 14.74 2.88
N ALA A 7 -22.76 14.04 2.69
CA ALA A 7 -22.79 12.76 1.98
C ALA A 7 -22.21 12.89 0.55
N MET A 8 -22.50 13.99 -0.15
CA MET A 8 -21.94 14.28 -1.47
C MET A 8 -20.44 14.58 -1.45
N TYR A 9 -19.94 15.25 -0.40
CA TYR A 9 -18.51 15.49 -0.19
C TYR A 9 -17.75 14.17 0.09
N ASP A 10 -18.36 13.27 0.87
CA ASP A 10 -17.80 11.96 1.21
C ASP A 10 -17.92 10.92 0.06
N GLY A 11 -18.54 11.31 -1.07
CA GLY A 11 -18.72 10.45 -2.25
C GLY A 11 -19.84 9.42 -2.10
N GLU A 12 -20.74 9.59 -1.13
CA GLU A 12 -21.90 8.74 -0.92
C GLU A 12 -23.01 9.01 -1.94
N THR A 13 -23.91 8.04 -2.09
CA THR A 13 -25.06 8.19 -2.99
C THR A 13 -26.14 9.07 -2.35
N VAL A 14 -26.57 10.12 -3.06
CA VAL A 14 -27.62 11.04 -2.63
C VAL A 14 -28.80 11.01 -3.60
N PRO A 15 -30.04 11.30 -3.14
CA PRO A 15 -31.20 11.41 -4.02
C PRO A 15 -30.99 12.48 -5.10
N GLN A 16 -31.46 12.22 -6.32
CA GLN A 16 -31.28 13.11 -7.47
C GLN A 16 -31.78 14.54 -7.20
N GLU A 17 -32.94 14.68 -6.55
CA GLU A 17 -33.51 15.98 -6.18
C GLU A 17 -32.60 16.78 -5.23
N ALA A 18 -31.88 16.09 -4.34
CA ALA A 18 -30.93 16.73 -3.42
C ALA A 18 -29.65 17.14 -4.15
N ALA A 19 -29.14 16.30 -5.07
CA ALA A 19 -27.99 16.64 -5.91
C ALA A 19 -28.28 17.88 -6.77
N GLU A 20 -29.44 17.92 -7.44
CA GLU A 20 -29.87 19.05 -8.25
C GLU A 20 -30.01 20.33 -7.40
N HIS A 21 -30.59 20.23 -6.20
CA HIS A 21 -30.71 21.36 -5.29
C HIS A 21 -29.35 21.94 -4.87
N VAL A 22 -28.37 21.10 -4.51
CA VAL A 22 -27.04 21.55 -4.10
C VAL A 22 -26.32 22.29 -5.24
N THR A 23 -26.54 21.89 -6.49
CA THR A 23 -25.97 22.61 -7.65
C THR A 23 -26.62 23.96 -7.92
N GLN A 24 -27.84 24.22 -7.43
CA GLN A 24 -28.62 25.43 -7.74
C GLN A 24 -28.74 26.39 -6.54
N CYS A 25 -28.46 25.93 -5.32
CA CYS A 25 -28.59 26.70 -4.10
C CYS A 25 -27.24 27.28 -3.63
N GLY A 26 -27.12 28.61 -3.60
CA GLY A 26 -25.88 29.29 -3.24
C GLY A 26 -25.37 28.98 -1.81
N GLU A 27 -26.27 28.82 -0.84
CA GLU A 27 -25.89 28.43 0.53
C GLU A 27 -25.32 27.01 0.60
N CYS A 28 -25.91 26.07 -0.17
CA CYS A 28 -25.42 24.69 -0.23
C CYS A 28 -24.06 24.59 -0.92
N GLN A 29 -23.84 25.38 -1.98
CA GLN A 29 -22.53 25.48 -2.64
C GLN A 29 -21.47 26.06 -1.70
N GLN A 30 -21.82 27.07 -0.91
CA GLN A 30 -20.91 27.67 0.06
C GLN A 30 -20.55 26.68 1.18
N LEU A 31 -21.54 25.93 1.68
CA LEU A 31 -21.32 24.86 2.65
C LEU A 31 -20.43 23.75 2.08
N PHE A 32 -20.67 23.32 0.84
CA PHE A 32 -19.83 22.33 0.16
C PHE A 32 -18.37 22.80 0.05
N ARG A 33 -18.14 24.07 -0.35
CA ARG A 33 -16.80 24.66 -0.38
C ARG A 33 -16.13 24.67 0.99
N SER A 34 -16.89 24.95 2.06
CA SER A 34 -16.35 24.92 3.42
C SER A 34 -15.88 23.52 3.85
N PHE A 35 -16.59 22.46 3.44
CA PHE A 35 -16.13 21.08 3.67
C PHE A 35 -14.88 20.74 2.85
N VAL A 36 -14.79 21.23 1.61
CA VAL A 36 -13.59 21.08 0.78
C VAL A 36 -12.38 21.77 1.41
N GLU A 37 -12.54 23.02 1.87
CA GLU A 37 -11.48 23.78 2.56
C GLU A 37 -11.04 23.09 3.85
N MET A 38 -11.99 22.68 4.69
CA MET A 38 -11.72 21.96 5.93
C MET A 38 -11.02 20.61 5.68
N GLY A 39 -11.45 19.89 4.65
CA GLY A 39 -10.81 18.65 4.20
C GLY A 39 -9.36 18.85 3.76
N ALA A 40 -9.08 19.94 3.03
CA ALA A 40 -7.73 20.31 2.64
C ALA A 40 -6.86 20.65 3.87
N GLU A 41 -7.42 21.36 4.85
CA GLU A 41 -6.73 21.66 6.12
C GLU A 41 -6.43 20.41 6.93
N LEU A 42 -7.38 19.49 7.10
CA LEU A 42 -7.18 18.23 7.82
C LEU A 42 -6.10 17.35 7.16
N ARG A 43 -6.06 17.29 5.83
CA ARG A 43 -4.97 16.61 5.09
C ARG A 43 -3.62 17.28 5.32
N ARG A 44 -3.60 18.62 5.43
CA ARG A 44 -2.38 19.39 5.77
C ARG A 44 -1.92 19.12 7.20
N PHE A 45 -2.83 19.06 8.19
CA PHE A 45 -2.49 18.69 9.56
C PHE A 45 -1.97 17.26 9.64
N GLY A 46 -2.62 16.30 8.98
CA GLY A 46 -2.12 14.92 8.92
C GLY A 46 -0.73 14.79 8.29
N SER A 47 -0.36 15.67 7.35
CA SER A 47 0.99 15.71 6.79
C SER A 47 2.06 16.28 7.73
N LEU A 48 1.68 17.11 8.71
CA LEU A 48 2.59 17.67 9.71
C LEU A 48 2.85 16.71 10.88
N GLU A 49 1.90 15.83 11.19
CA GLU A 49 2.00 14.89 12.31
C GLU A 49 2.83 13.63 11.99
N SER A 50 3.03 13.31 10.71
CA SER A 50 3.89 12.18 10.27
C SER A 50 5.39 12.49 10.24
N ALA A 51 5.84 13.57 10.86
CA ALA A 51 7.27 13.90 10.99
C ALA A 51 7.97 13.06 12.09
N GLU A 52 7.70 11.76 12.15
CA GLU A 52 8.57 10.86 12.91
C GLU A 52 9.73 10.45 11.99
N GLN A 53 10.90 11.03 12.25
CA GLN A 53 12.14 10.68 11.56
C GLN A 53 12.43 9.21 11.79
N LEU A 54 12.04 8.37 10.82
CA LEU A 54 12.51 7.00 10.76
C LEU A 54 14.05 7.02 10.68
N PRO A 55 14.76 6.24 11.52
CA PRO A 55 16.20 6.20 11.49
C PRO A 55 16.67 5.77 10.09
N GLU A 56 17.67 6.49 9.59
CA GLU A 56 18.32 6.26 8.31
C GLU A 56 18.84 4.81 8.28
N ARG A 57 18.15 3.91 7.58
CA ARG A 57 18.67 2.59 7.26
C ARG A 57 19.76 2.76 6.22
N THR A 58 20.99 2.99 6.70
CA THR A 58 22.20 2.89 5.91
C THR A 58 22.35 1.46 5.42
N TRP A 59 21.97 1.22 4.17
CA TRP A 59 22.39 0.02 3.47
C TRP A 59 23.88 0.17 3.18
N GLU A 60 24.74 -0.45 3.98
CA GLU A 60 26.14 -0.65 3.61
C GLU A 60 26.17 -1.42 2.29
N ARG A 61 26.49 -0.72 1.19
CA ARG A 61 27.03 -1.37 0.00
C ARG A 61 28.29 -2.09 0.44
N GLN A 62 28.19 -3.38 0.68
CA GLN A 62 29.35 -4.25 0.87
C GLN A 62 30.05 -4.43 -0.49
N GLY A 63 30.71 -3.38 -0.95
CA GLY A 63 31.63 -3.39 -2.07
C GLY A 63 32.89 -4.13 -1.66
N ARG A 64 32.82 -5.47 -1.59
CA ARG A 64 34.03 -6.28 -1.57
C ARG A 64 34.73 -6.09 -2.91
N THR A 65 35.85 -5.39 -2.90
CA THR A 65 36.78 -5.26 -4.02
C THR A 65 37.36 -6.63 -4.39
N ILE A 66 36.78 -7.27 -5.41
CA ILE A 66 37.23 -8.53 -6.04
C ILE A 66 38.35 -8.23 -7.06
N THR A 67 39.37 -7.47 -6.69
CA THR A 67 40.49 -7.16 -7.60
C THR A 67 41.82 -7.75 -7.14
N GLY A 68 42.04 -7.93 -5.84
CA GLY A 68 43.31 -8.45 -5.31
C GLY A 68 43.49 -9.98 -5.29
N LEU A 69 42.41 -10.77 -5.46
CA LEU A 69 42.46 -12.24 -5.35
C LEU A 69 42.61 -12.96 -6.70
N TRP A 70 42.29 -12.28 -7.81
CA TRP A 70 42.33 -12.85 -9.15
C TRP A 70 43.74 -12.89 -9.76
N GLU A 71 44.59 -11.92 -9.40
CA GLU A 71 45.95 -11.83 -9.94
C GLU A 71 46.85 -12.95 -9.43
N LYS A 72 46.59 -13.45 -8.21
CA LYS A 72 47.34 -14.57 -7.60
C LYS A 72 46.89 -15.95 -8.08
N GLY A 73 45.65 -16.07 -8.57
CA GLY A 73 45.09 -17.33 -9.08
C GLY A 73 45.54 -17.71 -10.49
N TRP A 74 45.89 -16.72 -11.32
CA TRP A 74 46.28 -16.94 -12.72
C TRP A 74 47.69 -17.49 -12.92
N GLN A 75 48.57 -17.35 -11.92
CA GLN A 75 49.94 -17.84 -12.01
C GLN A 75 50.11 -19.32 -11.60
N SER A 76 49.11 -19.95 -10.97
CA SER A 76 49.26 -21.31 -10.41
C SER A 76 48.38 -22.41 -11.03
N MET A 77 47.47 -22.10 -11.96
CA MET A 77 46.51 -23.10 -12.46
C MET A 77 46.80 -23.56 -13.89
N ARG A 78 47.49 -24.70 -14.02
CA ARG A 78 47.48 -25.56 -15.22
C ARG A 78 46.19 -26.37 -15.31
N ILE A 79 45.04 -25.70 -15.32
CA ILE A 79 43.77 -26.36 -15.61
C ILE A 79 43.62 -26.40 -17.14
N PRO A 80 43.41 -27.59 -17.76
CA PRO A 80 43.17 -27.67 -19.19
C PRO A 80 41.94 -26.83 -19.54
N ARG A 81 42.08 -25.92 -20.51
CA ARG A 81 41.06 -24.91 -20.90
C ARG A 81 39.65 -25.47 -21.10
N PHE A 82 39.54 -26.74 -21.47
CA PHE A 82 38.28 -27.45 -21.66
C PHE A 82 37.48 -27.66 -20.36
N ALA A 83 38.13 -27.89 -19.21
CA ALA A 83 37.43 -28.09 -17.94
C ALA A 83 36.84 -26.77 -17.40
N PHE A 84 37.53 -25.66 -17.61
CA PHE A 84 37.03 -24.33 -17.24
C PHE A 84 35.86 -23.92 -18.12
N ALA A 85 35.96 -24.14 -19.44
CA ALA A 85 34.86 -23.86 -20.36
C ALA A 85 33.61 -24.70 -20.05
N ALA A 86 33.77 -25.98 -19.70
CA ALA A 86 32.67 -26.84 -19.30
C ALA A 86 32.01 -26.38 -17.99
N LEU A 87 32.80 -25.96 -17.00
CA LEU A 87 32.29 -25.44 -15.74
C LEU A 87 31.55 -24.10 -15.92
N VAL A 88 32.09 -23.19 -16.75
CA VAL A 88 31.41 -21.93 -17.07
C VAL A 88 30.11 -22.19 -17.84
N MET A 89 30.09 -23.09 -18.82
CA MET A 89 28.84 -23.46 -19.50
C MET A 89 27.83 -24.09 -18.55
N LEU A 90 28.26 -24.90 -17.57
CA LEU A 90 27.36 -25.49 -16.58
C LEU A 90 26.82 -24.43 -15.60
N VAL A 91 27.64 -23.47 -15.17
CA VAL A 91 27.20 -22.33 -14.36
C VAL A 91 26.24 -21.42 -15.15
N VAL A 92 26.50 -21.18 -16.43
CA VAL A 92 25.59 -20.40 -17.30
C VAL A 92 24.29 -21.18 -17.53
N ALA A 93 24.33 -22.48 -17.75
CA ALA A 93 23.13 -23.31 -17.94
C ALA A 93 22.29 -23.45 -16.67
N VAL A 94 22.94 -23.50 -15.49
CA VAL A 94 22.25 -23.50 -14.19
C VAL A 94 21.75 -22.10 -13.83
N GLY A 95 22.53 -21.05 -14.12
CA GLY A 95 22.18 -19.65 -13.84
C GLY A 95 21.09 -19.09 -14.75
N SER A 96 21.04 -19.51 -16.03
CA SER A 96 19.97 -19.11 -16.96
C SER A 96 18.63 -19.77 -16.68
N ARG A 97 18.58 -20.81 -15.82
CA ARG A 97 17.33 -21.34 -15.26
C ARG A 97 16.86 -20.64 -13.99
N LEU A 98 17.65 -19.72 -13.42
CA LEU A 98 17.34 -19.00 -12.17
C LEU A 98 17.04 -17.50 -12.40
N ALA A 99 17.10 -17.00 -13.63
CA ALA A 99 16.89 -15.58 -13.96
C ALA A 99 15.50 -15.26 -14.55
N LEU A 100 14.54 -16.16 -14.36
CA LEU A 100 13.13 -15.78 -14.24
C LEU A 100 12.74 -16.04 -12.79
N VAL A 101 13.26 -15.20 -11.89
CA VAL A 101 12.47 -14.88 -10.69
C VAL A 101 11.37 -13.94 -11.20
N GLU A 102 10.44 -14.54 -11.93
CA GLU A 102 9.06 -14.09 -11.92
C GLU A 102 8.77 -13.88 -10.44
N VAL A 103 8.49 -12.63 -10.05
CA VAL A 103 7.91 -12.32 -8.74
C VAL A 103 6.57 -13.03 -8.79
N ARG A 104 6.57 -14.33 -8.46
CA ARG A 104 5.38 -15.13 -8.28
C ARG A 104 4.65 -14.43 -7.16
N ALA A 105 3.65 -13.65 -7.53
CA ALA A 105 2.53 -13.34 -6.68
C ALA A 105 2.14 -14.67 -6.03
N HIS A 106 2.56 -14.83 -4.78
CA HIS A 106 2.39 -16.08 -4.07
C HIS A 106 0.88 -16.30 -3.93
N GLU A 107 0.39 -17.44 -4.39
CA GLU A 107 -0.93 -17.97 -4.01
C GLU A 107 -1.03 -18.23 -2.48
N ASP A 108 0.05 -17.94 -1.73
CA ASP A 108 0.24 -18.04 -0.29
C ASP A 108 0.72 -16.72 0.35
N GLY A 109 0.11 -15.59 -0.01
CA GLY A 109 0.51 -14.27 0.50
C GLY A 109 0.66 -14.20 2.04
N PRO A 110 1.50 -13.31 2.58
CA PRO A 110 1.85 -13.31 4.01
C PRO A 110 0.74 -12.77 4.91
N VAL A 111 -0.34 -12.23 4.35
CA VAL A 111 -1.44 -11.59 5.06
C VAL A 111 -2.65 -12.51 5.11
N LEU A 112 -3.20 -12.70 6.30
CA LEU A 112 -4.46 -13.35 6.56
C LEU A 112 -5.54 -12.28 6.77
N LEU A 113 -6.46 -12.15 5.83
CA LEU A 113 -7.66 -11.33 6.01
C LEU A 113 -8.72 -12.16 6.74
N LEU A 114 -8.85 -11.93 8.04
CA LEU A 114 -9.89 -12.55 8.86
C LEU A 114 -11.14 -11.68 8.88
N LYS A 115 -12.27 -12.23 8.42
CA LYS A 115 -13.61 -11.65 8.58
C LYS A 115 -14.27 -12.29 9.79
N ILE A 116 -14.71 -11.45 10.73
CA ILE A 116 -15.39 -11.86 11.96
C ILE A 116 -16.83 -11.37 11.87
N LYS A 117 -17.76 -12.29 11.60
CA LYS A 117 -19.19 -11.99 11.57
C LYS A 117 -19.81 -12.30 12.92
N PHE A 118 -20.38 -11.28 13.55
CA PHE A 118 -21.07 -11.38 14.83
C PHE A 118 -22.53 -11.79 14.63
N GLY A 119 -23.14 -12.35 15.68
CA GLY A 119 -24.51 -12.87 15.63
C GLY A 119 -25.60 -11.81 15.35
N ASP A 120 -25.28 -10.53 15.52
CA ASP A 120 -26.15 -9.38 15.20
C ASP A 120 -26.05 -8.94 13.73
N GLY A 121 -25.18 -9.58 12.94
CA GLY A 121 -24.94 -9.27 11.54
C GLY A 121 -23.77 -8.30 11.30
N ASN A 122 -23.21 -7.69 12.35
CA ASN A 122 -22.02 -6.86 12.23
C ASN A 122 -20.82 -7.68 11.76
N GLU A 123 -19.95 -7.07 10.96
CA GLU A 123 -18.74 -7.69 10.45
C GLU A 123 -17.53 -6.81 10.78
N ALA A 124 -16.48 -7.44 11.31
CA ALA A 124 -15.18 -6.82 11.45
C ALA A 124 -14.17 -7.47 10.50
N ARG A 125 -13.31 -6.65 9.90
CA ARG A 125 -12.18 -7.12 9.09
C ARG A 125 -10.89 -6.93 9.88
N CYS A 126 -10.10 -7.99 9.93
CA CYS A 126 -8.92 -8.11 10.75
C CYS A 126 -7.78 -8.64 9.87
N PRO A 127 -6.98 -7.77 9.24
CA PRO A 127 -5.78 -8.22 8.56
C PRO A 127 -4.71 -8.59 9.59
N LEU A 128 -4.10 -9.77 9.39
CA LEU A 128 -3.04 -10.28 10.25
C LEU A 128 -1.85 -10.69 9.38
N SER A 129 -0.63 -10.23 9.68
CA SER A 129 0.56 -10.64 8.92
C SER A 129 1.33 -11.76 9.61
N SER A 130 1.77 -12.72 8.82
CA SER A 130 2.75 -13.72 9.25
C SER A 130 4.19 -13.20 9.29
N MET A 131 4.46 -12.02 8.71
CA MET A 131 5.81 -11.46 8.57
C MET A 131 6.03 -10.14 9.33
N ASP A 132 5.04 -9.26 9.38
CA ASP A 132 5.13 -7.97 10.08
C ASP A 132 4.49 -8.06 11.47
N GLN A 133 5.33 -7.98 12.50
CA GLN A 133 4.93 -8.05 13.91
C GLN A 133 3.96 -6.95 14.32
N ARG A 134 3.97 -5.79 13.66
CA ARG A 134 3.09 -4.66 13.99
C ARG A 134 1.63 -4.95 13.68
N ILE A 135 1.39 -5.86 12.74
CA ILE A 135 0.07 -6.25 12.26
C ILE A 135 -0.15 -7.75 12.48
N GLN A 136 0.53 -8.37 13.44
CA GLN A 136 0.23 -9.74 13.90
C GLN A 136 -1.03 -9.79 14.77
N ARG A 137 -1.58 -8.64 15.14
CA ARG A 137 -2.73 -8.51 16.03
C ARG A 137 -3.74 -7.53 15.47
N CYS A 138 -5.00 -7.77 15.77
CA CYS A 138 -6.10 -6.84 15.57
C CYS A 138 -7.04 -6.94 16.77
N GLY A 139 -7.95 -6.00 16.91
CA GLY A 139 -8.97 -6.06 17.96
C GLY A 139 -9.96 -4.92 17.84
N GLY A 140 -11.01 -5.01 18.64
CA GLY A 140 -12.02 -3.98 18.69
C GLY A 140 -13.09 -4.27 19.72
N VAL A 141 -14.14 -3.47 19.66
CA VAL A 141 -15.36 -3.66 20.45
C VAL A 141 -16.51 -3.91 19.49
N SER A 142 -17.28 -4.95 19.73
CA SER A 142 -18.48 -5.28 18.97
C SER A 142 -19.67 -5.44 19.90
N ALA A 143 -20.88 -5.22 19.38
CA ALA A 143 -22.10 -5.56 20.10
C ALA A 143 -22.27 -7.09 20.12
N ALA A 144 -22.70 -7.62 21.25
CA ALA A 144 -23.00 -9.04 21.42
C ALA A 144 -24.24 -9.22 22.30
N ALA A 145 -24.82 -10.43 22.28
CA ALA A 145 -25.92 -10.78 23.16
C ALA A 145 -25.47 -10.67 24.63
N GLY A 146 -25.87 -9.60 25.31
CA GLY A 146 -25.46 -9.29 26.69
C GLY A 146 -24.62 -8.02 26.87
N GLY A 147 -24.34 -7.25 25.80
CA GLY A 147 -23.66 -5.95 25.86
C GLY A 147 -22.46 -5.85 24.93
N ASN A 148 -21.53 -4.95 25.23
CA ASN A 148 -20.31 -4.79 24.45
C ASN A 148 -19.34 -5.94 24.72
N LEU A 149 -18.71 -6.44 23.66
CA LEU A 149 -17.68 -7.46 23.68
C LEU A 149 -16.39 -6.87 23.14
N SER A 150 -15.41 -6.77 24.02
CA SER A 150 -14.04 -6.43 23.63
C SER A 150 -13.32 -7.70 23.18
N TYR A 151 -12.59 -7.62 22.07
CA TYR A 151 -11.88 -8.76 21.52
C TYR A 151 -10.52 -8.36 20.92
N VAL A 152 -9.58 -9.29 20.99
CA VAL A 152 -8.26 -9.22 20.36
C VAL A 152 -8.00 -10.55 19.67
N VAL A 153 -7.56 -10.50 18.42
CA VAL A 153 -7.11 -11.68 17.67
C VAL A 153 -5.62 -11.53 17.41
N HIS A 154 -4.87 -12.58 17.72
CA HIS A 154 -3.43 -12.64 17.51
C HIS A 154 -3.10 -13.84 16.62
N PHE A 155 -2.39 -13.57 15.54
CA PHE A 155 -1.84 -14.61 14.68
C PHE A 155 -0.66 -15.29 15.38
N LEU A 156 -0.75 -16.60 15.59
CA LEU A 156 0.31 -17.37 16.24
C LEU A 156 1.19 -18.11 15.23
N LYS A 157 0.58 -18.77 14.24
CA LYS A 157 1.31 -19.66 13.32
C LYS A 157 0.53 -19.95 12.04
N LYS A 158 1.22 -20.03 10.89
CA LYS A 158 0.70 -20.61 9.63
C LYS A 158 1.14 -22.07 9.49
N ASN A 159 0.26 -22.93 9.00
CA ASN A 159 0.57 -24.31 8.61
C ASN A 159 -0.24 -24.68 7.36
N GLY A 160 0.38 -24.57 6.19
CA GLY A 160 -0.32 -24.66 4.92
C GLY A 160 -1.33 -23.51 4.77
N ASP A 161 -2.56 -23.87 4.39
CA ASP A 161 -3.72 -22.97 4.27
C ASP A 161 -4.30 -22.53 5.63
N ARG A 162 -3.91 -23.19 6.72
CA ARG A 162 -4.48 -22.93 8.06
C ARG A 162 -3.65 -21.95 8.86
N ALA A 163 -4.34 -21.11 9.62
CA ALA A 163 -3.75 -20.23 10.62
C ALA A 163 -4.20 -20.63 12.03
N LEU A 164 -3.25 -20.74 12.95
CA LEU A 164 -3.53 -20.82 14.38
C LEU A 164 -3.66 -19.40 14.91
N LEU A 165 -4.84 -19.10 15.45
CA LEU A 165 -5.16 -17.81 16.03
C LEU A 165 -5.38 -17.96 17.53
N SER A 166 -4.95 -16.94 18.28
CA SER A 166 -5.34 -16.71 19.66
C SER A 166 -6.45 -15.67 19.67
N LEU A 167 -7.62 -16.03 20.18
CA LEU A 167 -8.77 -15.16 20.33
C LEU A 167 -8.95 -14.86 21.80
N ARG A 168 -8.85 -13.59 22.17
CA ARG A 168 -8.99 -13.10 23.53
C ARG A 168 -10.18 -12.17 23.61
N SER A 169 -10.99 -12.28 24.67
CA SER A 169 -12.18 -11.45 24.76
C SER A 169 -12.80 -11.34 26.14
N GLN A 170 -13.51 -10.24 26.38
CA GLN A 170 -14.17 -9.93 27.63
C GLN A 170 -15.45 -9.12 27.40
N SER A 171 -16.53 -9.47 28.11
CA SER A 171 -17.80 -8.72 28.07
C SER A 171 -17.80 -7.51 29.00
N GLY A 172 -18.59 -6.49 28.65
CA GLY A 172 -18.84 -5.32 29.49
C GLY A 172 -17.79 -4.20 29.41
N GLN A 173 -16.70 -4.39 28.64
CA GLN A 173 -15.72 -3.33 28.37
C GLN A 173 -16.13 -2.48 27.17
N GLN A 174 -16.07 -1.16 27.33
CA GLN A 174 -16.40 -0.18 26.27
C GLN A 174 -15.19 0.22 25.42
N THR A 175 -13.97 -0.14 25.83
CA THR A 175 -12.73 0.19 25.12
C THR A 175 -11.79 -1.00 25.19
N VAL A 176 -11.19 -1.35 24.05
CA VAL A 176 -10.10 -2.30 23.98
C VAL A 176 -8.85 -1.60 23.49
N SER A 177 -7.75 -1.70 24.24
CA SER A 177 -6.43 -1.50 23.67
C SER A 177 -5.95 -2.84 23.10
N THR A 178 -5.40 -2.80 21.89
CA THR A 178 -4.65 -3.92 21.33
C THR A 178 -3.24 -4.05 21.95
N ASP A 179 -2.85 -3.14 22.85
CA ASP A 179 -1.63 -3.26 23.64
C ASP A 179 -1.67 -4.47 24.58
N ASP A 180 -0.51 -5.11 24.72
CA ASP A 180 -0.32 -6.40 25.37
C ASP A 180 -0.95 -6.51 26.77
N LYS A 181 -0.82 -5.48 27.60
CA LYS A 181 -1.14 -5.60 29.04
C LYS A 181 -2.63 -5.81 29.33
N GLN A 182 -3.52 -5.20 28.56
CA GLN A 182 -4.96 -5.36 28.78
C GLN A 182 -5.47 -6.64 28.12
N ALA A 183 -5.04 -6.90 26.89
CA ALA A 183 -5.38 -8.11 26.15
C ALA A 183 -4.95 -9.39 26.89
N GLU A 184 -3.78 -9.38 27.53
CA GLU A 184 -3.25 -10.52 28.29
C GLU A 184 -4.15 -10.98 29.45
N THR A 185 -4.96 -10.08 30.01
CA THR A 185 -5.87 -10.40 31.12
C THR A 185 -7.18 -11.05 30.68
N MET A 186 -7.49 -11.01 29.38
CA MET A 186 -8.72 -11.57 28.84
C MET A 186 -8.61 -13.09 28.66
N PRO A 187 -9.70 -13.84 28.89
CA PRO A 187 -9.79 -15.26 28.54
C PRO A 187 -9.34 -15.53 27.10
N GLU A 188 -8.46 -16.52 26.91
CA GLU A 188 -7.91 -16.93 25.63
C GLU A 188 -8.51 -18.25 25.14
N THR A 189 -8.86 -18.29 23.86
CA THR A 189 -9.16 -19.51 23.12
C THR A 189 -8.26 -19.56 21.89
N GLN A 190 -7.57 -20.67 21.68
CA GLN A 190 -6.81 -20.90 20.45
C GLN A 190 -7.61 -21.76 19.47
N LEU A 191 -7.56 -21.39 18.19
CA LEU A 191 -8.35 -22.03 17.15
C LEU A 191 -7.57 -22.04 15.83
N TRP A 192 -7.67 -23.16 15.12
CA TRP A 192 -7.25 -23.24 13.72
C TRP A 192 -8.38 -22.75 12.82
N VAL A 193 -8.08 -21.83 11.91
CA VAL A 193 -8.98 -21.39 10.84
C VAL A 193 -8.35 -21.74 9.48
N SER A 194 -9.16 -22.22 8.54
CA SER A 194 -8.77 -22.48 7.15
C SER A 194 -9.34 -21.39 6.24
N SER A 195 -8.70 -21.17 5.09
CA SER A 195 -9.25 -20.31 4.04
C SER A 195 -10.39 -20.95 3.25
N GLU A 196 -10.57 -22.27 3.31
CA GLU A 196 -11.57 -22.99 2.52
C GLU A 196 -12.92 -23.09 3.22
N GLU A 197 -12.95 -23.08 4.56
CA GLU A 197 -14.15 -23.30 5.34
C GLU A 197 -14.34 -22.23 6.43
N ALA A 198 -15.57 -21.71 6.52
CA ALA A 198 -15.93 -20.81 7.60
C ALA A 198 -15.98 -21.58 8.94
N THR A 199 -15.37 -21.01 9.98
CA THR A 199 -15.31 -21.62 11.30
C THR A 199 -16.25 -20.91 12.26
N ASP A 200 -17.26 -21.62 12.77
CA ASP A 200 -18.14 -21.12 13.82
C ASP A 200 -17.52 -21.36 15.20
N THR A 201 -17.49 -20.33 16.05
CA THR A 201 -16.94 -20.43 17.41
C THR A 201 -17.65 -19.50 18.39
N LEU A 202 -17.35 -19.67 19.68
CA LEU A 202 -17.81 -18.78 20.74
C LEU A 202 -16.65 -17.88 21.18
N LEU A 203 -16.79 -16.60 20.89
CA LEU A 203 -15.90 -15.57 21.38
C LEU A 203 -16.27 -15.25 22.83
N GLY A 204 -15.32 -15.47 23.74
CA GLY A 204 -15.50 -15.30 25.19
C GLY A 204 -16.43 -16.34 25.82
N GLY A 205 -16.69 -17.45 25.13
CA GLY A 205 -17.66 -18.47 25.56
C GLY A 205 -19.13 -18.03 25.49
N VAL A 206 -19.41 -16.82 25.00
CA VAL A 206 -20.76 -16.23 25.00
C VAL A 206 -21.22 -15.76 23.62
N ALA A 207 -20.35 -15.10 22.85
CA ALA A 207 -20.75 -14.52 21.58
C ALA A 207 -20.49 -15.48 20.43
N LYS A 208 -21.55 -15.92 19.75
CA LYS A 208 -21.42 -16.68 18.51
C LYS A 208 -20.81 -15.81 17.42
N VAL A 209 -19.71 -16.26 16.86
CA VAL A 209 -19.06 -15.62 15.72
C VAL A 209 -18.80 -16.64 14.62
N ARG A 210 -18.88 -16.17 13.38
CA ARG A 210 -18.44 -16.92 12.20
C ARG A 210 -17.17 -16.28 11.67
N LEU A 211 -16.11 -17.06 11.59
CA LEU A 211 -14.80 -16.65 11.10
C LEU A 211 -14.63 -17.13 9.66
N THR A 212 -14.29 -16.22 8.75
CA THR A 212 -13.86 -16.58 7.40
C THR A 212 -12.47 -16.03 7.20
N ALA A 213 -11.54 -16.86 6.74
CA ALA A 213 -10.16 -16.46 6.50
C ALA A 213 -9.86 -16.45 5.00
N GLN A 214 -9.00 -15.54 4.57
CA GLN A 214 -8.50 -15.50 3.20
C GLN A 214 -7.03 -15.09 3.23
N TRP A 215 -6.17 -15.83 2.55
CA TRP A 215 -4.78 -15.42 2.35
C TRP A 215 -4.68 -14.44 1.21
N THR A 216 -3.94 -13.35 1.43
CA THR A 216 -3.70 -12.27 0.47
C THR A 216 -2.23 -11.89 0.48
N ASP A 217 -1.73 -11.43 -0.66
CA ASP A 217 -0.37 -10.94 -0.87
C ASP A 217 -0.13 -9.54 -0.25
N HIS A 218 -1.19 -8.84 0.15
CA HIS A 218 -1.18 -7.49 0.71
C HIS A 218 -2.35 -7.27 1.68
N ILE A 219 -2.30 -6.17 2.44
CA ILE A 219 -3.43 -5.72 3.25
C ILE A 219 -4.33 -4.87 2.36
N PRO A 220 -5.61 -5.24 2.18
CA PRO A 220 -6.51 -4.42 1.39
C PRO A 220 -6.83 -3.11 2.10
N VAL A 221 -7.38 -2.15 1.37
CA VAL A 221 -7.98 -0.97 1.99
C VAL A 221 -9.14 -1.41 2.88
N LEU A 222 -8.98 -1.18 4.19
CA LEU A 222 -9.97 -1.58 5.18
C LEU A 222 -11.11 -0.57 5.33
N MET A 223 -10.97 0.63 4.76
CA MET A 223 -11.99 1.68 4.78
C MET A 223 -12.93 1.54 3.57
N GLY A 224 -14.22 1.36 3.84
CA GLY A 224 -15.25 1.22 2.81
C GLY A 224 -15.45 -0.21 2.30
N SER A 225 -16.58 -0.44 1.63
CA SER A 225 -16.93 -1.72 1.01
C SER A 225 -16.33 -1.91 -0.39
N ASN A 226 -15.51 -0.97 -0.85
CA ASN A 226 -15.19 -0.84 -2.27
C ASN A 226 -13.86 -1.52 -2.62
N GLU A 227 -13.92 -2.75 -3.14
CA GLU A 227 -12.77 -3.50 -3.66
C GLU A 227 -11.97 -2.71 -4.72
N TYR A 228 -12.59 -1.72 -5.36
CA TYR A 228 -11.95 -0.82 -6.32
C TYR A 228 -10.85 0.06 -5.72
N LEU A 229 -10.79 0.22 -4.39
CA LEU A 229 -9.73 0.99 -3.74
C LEU A 229 -8.41 0.22 -3.65
N ASP A 230 -8.42 -1.08 -3.92
CA ASP A 230 -7.24 -1.94 -3.80
C ASP A 230 -6.55 -2.17 -5.16
N PRO A 231 -5.32 -1.66 -5.38
CA PRO A 231 -4.67 -1.77 -6.70
C PRO A 231 -4.37 -3.24 -7.00
N SER A 232 -4.33 -3.65 -8.26
CA SER A 232 -3.84 -4.98 -8.65
C SER A 232 -2.32 -5.11 -8.47
N ALA A 233 -1.79 -6.33 -8.57
CA ALA A 233 -0.36 -6.61 -8.40
C ALA A 233 0.56 -5.89 -9.40
N HIS A 234 0.03 -5.53 -10.57
CA HIS A 234 0.76 -4.81 -11.62
C HIS A 234 0.22 -3.41 -11.86
N GLU A 235 -0.67 -2.96 -10.97
CA GLU A 235 -1.32 -1.66 -11.10
C GLU A 235 -0.57 -0.58 -10.33
N LEU A 236 -0.31 0.50 -11.06
CA LEU A 236 0.08 1.78 -10.54
C LEU A 236 -1.00 2.80 -10.91
N ARG A 237 -1.54 3.50 -9.93
CA ARG A 237 -2.50 4.57 -10.16
C ARG A 237 -2.24 5.79 -9.32
N LEU A 238 -2.62 6.94 -9.86
CA LEU A 238 -2.70 8.20 -9.14
C LEU A 238 -4.08 8.79 -9.35
N THR A 239 -4.82 8.96 -8.26
CA THR A 239 -6.13 9.63 -8.20
C THR A 239 -5.98 10.96 -7.49
N SER A 240 -6.36 12.06 -8.14
CA SER A 240 -6.24 13.45 -7.63
C SER A 240 -4.90 13.74 -6.94
N PRO A 241 -3.75 13.60 -7.63
CA PRO A 241 -2.45 13.71 -6.97
C PRO A 241 -2.10 15.15 -6.59
N LEU A 242 -1.55 15.30 -5.38
CA LEU A 242 -0.96 16.52 -4.83
C LEU A 242 0.56 16.30 -4.73
N LEU A 243 1.36 17.17 -5.36
CA LEU A 243 2.81 17.14 -5.29
C LEU A 243 3.30 18.15 -4.24
N LEU A 244 4.05 17.64 -3.27
CA LEU A 244 4.77 18.43 -2.29
C LEU A 244 6.27 18.40 -2.59
N LYS A 245 6.92 19.55 -2.40
CA LYS A 245 8.37 19.73 -2.42
C LYS A 245 8.78 20.42 -1.12
N ASN A 246 9.64 19.79 -0.33
CA ASN A 246 10.07 20.29 0.98
C ASN A 246 8.87 20.70 1.86
N ASN A 247 7.84 19.84 1.88
CA ASN A 247 6.59 20.05 2.62
C ASN A 247 5.72 21.24 2.17
N GLN A 248 5.96 21.78 0.97
CA GLN A 248 5.12 22.81 0.35
C GLN A 248 4.42 22.24 -0.88
N VAL A 249 3.14 22.55 -1.05
CA VAL A 249 2.39 22.18 -2.25
C VAL A 249 2.96 22.95 -3.44
N VAL A 250 3.41 22.21 -4.45
CA VAL A 250 3.95 22.77 -5.70
C VAL A 250 3.13 22.36 -6.93
N GLY A 251 2.22 21.39 -6.78
CA GLY A 251 1.29 21.00 -7.83
C GLY A 251 0.05 20.36 -7.23
N ASP A 252 -1.11 20.72 -7.76
CA ASP A 252 -2.40 20.15 -7.41
C ASP A 252 -3.10 19.74 -8.71
N MET A 253 -3.60 18.51 -8.74
CA MET A 253 -4.23 17.88 -9.88
C MET A 253 -5.56 17.25 -9.47
N GLU A 254 -6.30 17.95 -8.60
CA GLU A 254 -7.66 17.60 -8.21
C GLU A 254 -8.51 17.12 -9.40
N GLY A 255 -9.17 15.97 -9.23
CA GLY A 255 -10.02 15.34 -10.23
C GLY A 255 -9.28 14.57 -11.33
N ALA A 256 -7.95 14.74 -11.48
CA ALA A 256 -7.20 13.99 -12.48
C ALA A 256 -6.93 12.56 -12.01
N THR A 257 -7.01 11.59 -12.92
CA THR A 257 -6.66 10.18 -12.64
C THR A 257 -5.81 9.61 -13.76
N ALA A 258 -4.81 8.80 -13.42
CA ALA A 258 -4.08 7.96 -14.36
C ALA A 258 -3.81 6.59 -13.77
N LEU A 259 -3.75 5.60 -14.65
CA LEU A 259 -3.64 4.18 -14.38
C LEU A 259 -2.62 3.59 -15.36
N ALA A 260 -1.66 2.83 -14.85
CA ALA A 260 -0.76 1.98 -15.61
C ALA A 260 -0.88 0.56 -15.04
N ASP A 261 -1.37 -0.39 -15.82
CA ASP A 261 -1.61 -1.78 -15.43
C ASP A 261 -0.78 -2.78 -16.25
N GLU A 262 -0.03 -2.30 -17.24
CA GLU A 262 0.88 -3.09 -18.06
C GLU A 262 2.34 -2.99 -17.55
N PRO A 263 3.16 -4.06 -17.63
CA PRO A 263 4.51 -4.08 -17.05
C PRO A 263 5.44 -2.97 -17.56
N ASN A 264 5.29 -2.52 -18.80
CA ASN A 264 6.19 -1.52 -19.40
C ASN A 264 5.62 -0.10 -19.34
N GLU A 265 4.52 0.10 -18.63
CA GLU A 265 3.90 1.41 -18.47
C GLU A 265 4.39 2.15 -17.25
N ALA A 266 4.18 3.47 -17.32
CA ALA A 266 4.45 4.39 -16.24
C ALA A 266 3.32 5.40 -16.16
N VAL A 267 3.00 5.81 -14.94
CA VAL A 267 2.21 7.02 -14.69
C VAL A 267 3.18 8.19 -14.69
N TYR A 268 2.83 9.26 -15.41
CA TYR A 268 3.61 10.48 -15.42
C TYR A 268 2.74 11.69 -15.13
N LEU A 269 3.31 12.65 -14.41
CA LEU A 269 2.71 13.95 -14.19
C LEU A 269 3.69 15.05 -14.55
N TYR A 270 3.17 16.12 -15.11
CA TYR A 270 3.90 17.35 -15.38
C TYR A 270 3.31 18.48 -14.55
N ILE A 271 4.19 19.20 -13.85
CA ILE A 271 3.84 20.40 -13.10
C ILE A 271 4.67 21.57 -13.66
N PRO A 272 4.04 22.66 -14.14
CA PRO A 272 4.75 23.84 -14.60
C PRO A 272 5.75 24.34 -13.56
N GLY A 273 7.01 24.54 -13.98
CA GLY A 273 8.11 24.97 -13.10
C GLY A 273 8.84 23.84 -12.36
N GLU A 274 8.19 22.70 -12.10
CA GLU A 274 8.82 21.55 -11.43
C GLU A 274 9.31 20.46 -12.40
N GLY A 275 8.73 20.40 -13.61
CA GLY A 275 9.12 19.44 -14.66
C GLY A 275 8.18 18.23 -14.71
N ARG A 276 8.65 17.15 -15.36
CA ARG A 276 7.91 15.88 -15.46
C ARG A 276 8.45 14.88 -14.46
N PHE A 277 7.55 14.15 -13.82
CA PHE A 277 7.83 13.01 -12.96
C PHE A 277 7.25 11.78 -13.61
N VAL A 278 8.05 10.73 -13.76
CA VAL A 278 7.65 9.45 -14.34
C VAL A 278 7.83 8.38 -13.29
N MET A 279 6.76 7.65 -13.02
CA MET A 279 6.64 6.68 -11.95
C MET A 279 6.31 5.31 -12.56
N SER A 280 7.10 4.29 -12.24
CA SER A 280 6.86 2.92 -12.72
C SER A 280 7.20 1.90 -11.65
N LEU A 281 6.45 0.80 -11.66
CA LEU A 281 6.75 -0.37 -10.82
C LEU A 281 8.08 -1.04 -11.21
N ASN A 282 8.55 -0.83 -12.45
CA ASN A 282 9.79 -1.35 -12.96
C ASN A 282 10.90 -0.29 -13.00
N SER A 283 12.15 -0.75 -12.92
CA SER A 283 13.31 0.13 -12.93
C SER A 283 13.37 0.93 -14.22
N ILE A 284 13.66 2.23 -14.08
CA ILE A 284 13.89 3.17 -15.18
C ILE A 284 15.29 3.75 -15.01
N ASP A 285 16.05 3.88 -16.10
CA ASP A 285 17.38 4.49 -16.03
C ASP A 285 17.34 5.92 -15.46
N GLY A 286 18.23 6.22 -14.52
CA GLY A 286 18.28 7.49 -13.80
C GLY A 286 17.10 7.76 -12.86
N ALA A 287 16.22 6.78 -12.60
CA ALA A 287 15.21 6.90 -11.55
C ALA A 287 15.79 6.66 -10.16
N VAL A 288 15.16 7.27 -9.16
CA VAL A 288 15.40 7.00 -7.75
C VAL A 288 14.30 6.10 -7.20
N ALA A 289 14.59 5.36 -6.14
CA ALA A 289 13.57 4.61 -5.42
C ALA A 289 12.66 5.59 -4.64
N GLY A 290 11.36 5.47 -4.83
CA GLY A 290 10.33 6.07 -3.99
C GLY A 290 9.72 5.04 -3.07
N LYS A 291 9.44 5.43 -1.83
CA LYS A 291 8.77 4.61 -0.82
C LYS A 291 7.26 4.83 -0.94
N ILE A 292 6.50 3.74 -1.01
CA ILE A 292 5.05 3.77 -0.99
C ILE A 292 4.55 3.55 0.44
N GLU A 293 3.66 4.42 0.89
CA GLU A 293 2.92 4.29 2.14
C GLU A 293 1.44 4.53 1.84
N ILE A 294 0.71 3.46 1.53
CA ILE A 294 -0.71 3.47 1.12
C ILE A 294 -0.92 4.40 -0.10
N ASN A 295 -1.23 5.67 0.16
CA ASN A 295 -1.57 6.69 -0.82
C ASN A 295 -0.47 7.76 -0.96
N ARG A 296 0.73 7.50 -0.45
CA ARG A 296 1.86 8.43 -0.48
C ARG A 296 3.06 7.79 -1.17
N ILE A 297 3.72 8.55 -2.03
CA ILE A 297 5.04 8.22 -2.57
C ILE A 297 6.04 9.26 -2.08
N SER A 298 7.03 8.83 -1.30
CA SER A 298 8.09 9.71 -0.79
C SER A 298 9.42 9.39 -1.47
N PHE A 299 10.11 10.40 -2.00
CA PHE A 299 11.41 10.23 -2.66
C PHE A 299 12.27 11.49 -2.55
N THR A 300 13.57 11.35 -2.77
CA THR A 300 14.50 12.50 -2.82
C THR A 300 15.11 12.60 -4.20
N SER A 301 15.06 13.78 -4.80
CA SER A 301 15.63 14.05 -6.12
C SER A 301 16.22 15.46 -6.14
N ASP A 302 17.42 15.62 -6.70
CA ASP A 302 18.12 16.90 -6.81
C ASP A 302 18.22 17.67 -5.47
N GLY A 303 18.45 16.95 -4.36
CA GLY A 303 18.57 17.54 -3.02
C GLY A 303 17.25 18.03 -2.41
N HIS A 304 16.12 17.76 -3.05
CA HIS A 304 14.79 18.12 -2.55
C HIS A 304 14.02 16.87 -2.15
N GLN A 305 13.26 16.98 -1.06
CA GLN A 305 12.32 15.96 -0.65
C GLN A 305 11.00 16.18 -1.39
N TYR A 306 10.53 15.14 -2.05
CA TYR A 306 9.25 15.15 -2.75
C TYR A 306 8.29 14.14 -2.12
N VAL A 307 7.02 14.52 -2.06
CA VAL A 307 5.93 13.61 -1.69
C VAL A 307 4.80 13.78 -2.69
N VAL A 308 4.36 12.67 -3.29
CA VAL A 308 3.09 12.61 -4.04
C VAL A 308 2.05 12.03 -3.11
N VAL A 309 1.00 12.79 -2.82
CA VAL A 309 -0.17 12.31 -2.07
C VAL A 309 -1.30 12.09 -3.07
N THR A 310 -1.99 10.96 -2.99
CA THR A 310 -3.13 10.64 -3.86
C THR A 310 -4.37 10.31 -3.03
N GLY A 311 -5.56 10.42 -3.62
CA GLY A 311 -6.83 10.10 -2.98
C GLY A 311 -7.09 8.59 -2.76
N ALA A 312 -6.29 7.71 -3.37
CA ALA A 312 -6.42 6.26 -3.25
C ALA A 312 -5.04 5.60 -3.13
N PRO A 313 -4.93 4.33 -2.70
CA PRO A 313 -3.64 3.64 -2.70
C PRO A 313 -3.00 3.57 -4.07
N VAL A 314 -1.68 3.76 -4.09
CA VAL A 314 -0.88 3.95 -5.30
C VAL A 314 -0.65 2.63 -6.03
N ALA A 315 -0.18 1.62 -5.31
CA ALA A 315 0.19 0.30 -5.79
C ALA A 315 0.27 -0.68 -4.61
N ARG A 316 0.36 -2.00 -4.87
CA ARG A 316 0.56 -3.01 -3.81
C ARG A 316 1.98 -3.06 -3.24
N GLY A 317 2.98 -2.65 -4.02
CA GLY A 317 4.38 -2.70 -3.63
C GLY A 317 4.76 -1.65 -2.58
N GLU A 318 5.82 -1.90 -1.82
CA GLU A 318 6.37 -0.94 -0.85
C GLU A 318 7.25 0.14 -1.51
N ALA A 319 7.59 -0.04 -2.79
CA ALA A 319 8.51 0.82 -3.51
C ALA A 319 8.13 0.96 -4.99
N ILE A 320 8.56 2.07 -5.56
CA ILE A 320 8.36 2.43 -6.98
C ILE A 320 9.59 3.17 -7.50
N TRP A 321 9.80 3.20 -8.81
CA TRP A 321 10.86 3.97 -9.44
C TRP A 321 10.33 5.32 -9.91
N VAL A 322 10.98 6.40 -9.49
CA VAL A 322 10.61 7.77 -9.83
C VAL A 322 11.75 8.45 -10.58
N LYS A 323 11.52 8.79 -11.85
CA LYS A 323 12.43 9.63 -12.64
C LYS A 323 11.89 11.05 -12.71
N ARG A 324 12.72 12.03 -12.33
CA ARG A 324 12.41 13.45 -12.50
C ARG A 324 13.16 14.00 -13.70
N GLU A 325 12.43 14.69 -14.57
CA GLU A 325 12.97 15.41 -15.72
C GLU A 325 12.69 16.91 -15.54
N ALA A 326 13.54 17.58 -14.76
CA ALA A 326 13.37 18.98 -14.39
C ALA A 326 13.31 19.92 -15.61
N ALA A 327 14.06 19.60 -16.67
CA ALA A 327 14.14 20.39 -17.89
C ALA A 327 13.07 20.01 -18.93
N TYR A 328 12.17 19.07 -18.61
CA TYR A 328 11.13 18.66 -19.55
C TYR A 328 10.22 19.84 -19.90
N LYS A 329 10.02 20.03 -21.20
CA LYS A 329 9.06 20.98 -21.75
C LYS A 329 8.05 20.17 -22.55
N PRO A 330 6.75 20.29 -22.23
CA PRO A 330 5.73 19.61 -23.01
C PRO A 330 5.70 20.16 -24.45
N PRO A 331 5.12 19.40 -25.40
CA PRO A 331 4.88 19.88 -26.76
C PRO A 331 4.16 21.25 -26.75
N SER A 332 4.50 22.09 -27.72
CA SER A 332 3.99 23.46 -27.82
C SER A 332 2.48 23.53 -27.70
N GLY A 333 1.97 24.29 -26.72
CA GLY A 333 0.54 24.50 -26.47
C GLY A 333 0.05 23.96 -25.12
N LEU A 334 0.76 23.01 -24.50
CA LEU A 334 0.45 22.53 -23.16
C LEU A 334 1.22 23.35 -22.12
N SER A 335 0.55 24.32 -21.49
CA SER A 335 1.13 25.16 -20.42
C SER A 335 0.60 24.80 -19.03
N THR A 336 -0.35 23.88 -18.95
CA THR A 336 -1.01 23.46 -17.71
C THR A 336 -0.39 22.18 -17.18
N ALA A 337 -0.62 21.90 -15.89
CA ALA A 337 -0.34 20.60 -15.33
C ALA A 337 -1.16 19.51 -16.05
N PHE A 338 -0.57 18.32 -16.21
CA PHE A 338 -1.28 17.17 -16.79
C PHE A 338 -0.75 15.86 -16.24
N LEU A 339 -1.64 14.89 -16.15
CA LEU A 339 -1.42 13.55 -15.62
C LEU A 339 -1.78 12.56 -16.73
N GLY A 340 -0.98 11.51 -16.89
CA GLY A 340 -1.25 10.48 -17.88
C GLY A 340 -0.52 9.18 -17.56
N ALA A 341 -0.79 8.17 -18.38
CA ALA A 341 -0.07 6.91 -18.38
C ALA A 341 0.36 6.58 -19.81
N ALA A 342 1.54 5.98 -19.95
CA ALA A 342 2.05 5.52 -21.24
C ALA A 342 3.20 4.53 -21.06
N PRO A 343 3.54 3.75 -22.09
CA PRO A 343 4.76 2.95 -22.11
C PRO A 343 6.00 3.81 -21.89
N VAL A 344 6.94 3.36 -21.05
CA VAL A 344 8.18 4.09 -20.73
C VAL A 344 8.96 4.45 -22.00
N SER A 345 8.98 3.55 -22.99
CA SER A 345 9.62 3.77 -24.29
C SER A 345 9.03 4.94 -25.07
N SER A 346 7.72 5.21 -24.93
CA SER A 346 7.05 6.31 -25.61
C SER A 346 7.35 7.67 -24.96
N LEU A 347 7.83 7.67 -23.71
CA LEU A 347 8.12 8.90 -22.96
C LEU A 347 9.47 9.52 -23.32
N GLY A 348 10.26 8.90 -24.20
CA GLY A 348 11.59 9.38 -24.57
C GLY A 348 12.63 9.17 -23.46
N ILE A 349 12.36 8.21 -22.57
CA ILE A 349 13.20 7.87 -21.43
C ILE A 349 13.98 6.60 -21.79
N GLY A 350 15.32 6.70 -21.82
CA GLY A 350 16.19 5.55 -22.12
C GLY A 350 15.92 4.36 -21.18
N GLN A 351 15.97 3.15 -21.73
CA GLN A 351 15.85 1.88 -20.98
C GLN A 351 17.14 1.57 -20.22
#